data_AF-A0A954Z2H0-F1
#
_entry.id   AF-A0A954Z2H0-F1
#
_cell.length_a   1.000
_cell.length_b   1.000
_cell.length_c   1.000
_cell.angle_alpha   90.00
_cell.angle_beta   90.00
_cell.angle_gamma   90.00
#
_symmetry.space_group_name_H-M   'P 1'
#
loop_
_entity.id
_entity.type
_entity.pdbx_description
1 polymer ?
#
loop_
_entity_poly.entity_id
_entity_poly.type
_entity_poly.pdbx_seq_one_letter_code
_entity_poly.pdbx_strand_id
1 'polypeptide(L)'
;LLPTLVRDEQIIRANALTAGLGMIATIASALIGGWMVDYVAAGNARMSLVFRADALTFILSAVCIFMIRPPGRHVSRESHNGFKAIAKGFNYVALHRRIVELIVVAAVFWMAASVVKSVIPAIVKDVFGGTYSDIGIYQGLLGVGMIVGSLILTIFGDALKSDIAACWCLKLSGFSGLFFTLSIWRGWPQICAQIGLVLIGLFGSGIQVSVYALMQRIVPNFIRGRAFGVLDLVTMAGFLAAAGALGIPSWPNIDRHVPKIMLAVSVVLFVTGVITTYIRLRRGPFGVVLSFWKNLNDFVCRLLPRARREGICTIPRDGGAIVVANHNSTLDPFVLTSTSPNRIPGFMIAIEFAKIPFFSSLVRAIECIPVTRSGQDTSSVKAALRHLQDGKLLGLFPQGGVRAPDEAIKVRDGVGMLALRSGAPVIPAYIDGIKYYDSTVKPFLTRHKAVVRYGEPVDLSEFKGREKDREAYKAASEKIMEAIMALKPTQ
;
A
#
# COMPACT_ATOMS: atom_id res chain seq x y z
N LEU A 1 4.09 27.56 7.15
CA LEU A 1 2.89 28.37 7.45
C LEU A 1 1.70 27.52 7.90
N LEU A 2 1.32 26.46 7.18
CA LEU A 2 0.16 25.63 7.57
C LEU A 2 0.14 25.19 9.05
N PRO A 3 1.20 24.59 9.62
CA PRO A 3 1.19 24.17 11.03
C PRO A 3 1.10 25.32 12.05
N THR A 4 1.39 26.55 11.63
CA THR A 4 1.26 27.75 12.48
C THR A 4 -0.11 28.42 12.34
N LEU A 5 -0.86 28.12 11.27
CA LEU A 5 -2.15 28.74 10.96
C LEU A 5 -3.35 27.87 11.33
N VAL A 6 -3.20 26.55 11.37
CA VAL A 6 -4.29 25.62 11.70
C VAL A 6 -3.97 24.79 12.94
N ARG A 7 -5.01 24.35 13.65
CA ARG A 7 -4.88 23.44 14.79
C ARG A 7 -4.30 22.10 14.34
N ASP A 8 -3.60 21.40 15.22
CA ASP A 8 -2.92 20.14 14.89
C ASP A 8 -3.88 19.08 14.32
N GLU A 9 -5.11 19.03 14.85
CA GLU A 9 -6.21 18.17 14.37
C GLU A 9 -6.68 18.50 12.94
N GLN A 10 -6.45 19.73 12.48
CA GLN A 10 -6.85 20.23 11.16
C GLN A 10 -5.71 20.17 10.12
N ILE A 11 -4.46 19.95 10.54
CA ILE A 11 -3.27 19.92 9.64
C ILE A 11 -3.46 18.94 8.50
N ILE A 12 -4.03 17.76 8.76
CA ILE A 12 -4.23 16.72 7.74
C ILE A 12 -5.19 17.21 6.66
N ARG A 13 -6.35 17.78 7.06
CA ARG A 13 -7.34 18.32 6.13
C ARG A 13 -6.79 19.50 5.34
N ALA A 14 -6.05 20.37 6.00
CA ALA A 14 -5.46 21.55 5.37
C ALA A 14 -4.37 21.15 4.35
N ASN A 15 -3.52 20.18 4.67
CA ASN A 15 -2.54 19.61 3.72
C ASN A 15 -3.22 18.95 2.52
N ALA A 16 -4.32 18.21 2.74
CA ALA A 16 -5.07 17.59 1.65
C ALA A 16 -5.67 18.65 0.70
N LEU A 17 -6.21 19.74 1.25
CA LEU A 17 -6.74 20.85 0.46
C LEU A 17 -5.65 21.54 -0.37
N THR A 18 -4.50 21.85 0.25
CA THR A 18 -3.37 22.49 -0.45
C THR A 18 -2.83 21.60 -1.57
N ALA A 19 -2.69 20.29 -1.32
CA ALA A 19 -2.25 19.35 -2.34
C ALA A 19 -3.27 19.24 -3.50
N GLY A 20 -4.57 19.15 -3.18
CA GLY A 20 -5.64 19.09 -4.18
C GLY A 20 -5.71 20.37 -5.05
N LEU A 21 -5.67 21.54 -4.43
CA LEU A 21 -5.62 22.82 -5.14
C LEU A 21 -4.37 22.94 -6.02
N GLY A 22 -3.21 22.46 -5.55
CA GLY A 22 -1.98 22.42 -6.34
C GLY A 22 -2.12 21.57 -7.62
N MET A 23 -2.78 20.40 -7.53
CA MET A 23 -3.05 19.57 -8.70
C MET A 23 -3.99 20.25 -9.69
N ILE A 24 -5.08 20.86 -9.21
CA ILE A 24 -6.03 21.60 -10.06
C ILE A 24 -5.33 22.77 -10.75
N ALA A 25 -4.54 23.55 -10.00
CA ALA A 25 -3.77 24.66 -10.53
C ALA A 25 -2.78 24.22 -11.61
N THR A 26 -2.13 23.06 -11.43
CA THR A 26 -1.19 22.51 -12.43
C THR A 26 -1.91 22.20 -13.75
N ILE A 27 -3.08 21.56 -13.70
CA ILE A 27 -3.89 21.26 -14.91
C ILE A 27 -4.37 22.55 -15.57
N ALA A 28 -4.96 23.46 -14.79
CA ALA A 28 -5.48 24.72 -15.29
C ALA A 28 -4.36 25.57 -15.94
N SER A 29 -3.19 25.64 -15.30
CA SER A 29 -2.05 26.40 -15.84
C SER A 29 -1.56 25.87 -17.18
N ALA A 30 -1.56 24.55 -17.38
CA ALA A 30 -1.12 23.95 -18.63
C ALA A 30 -2.10 24.25 -19.77
N LEU A 31 -3.40 24.12 -19.51
CA LEU A 31 -4.46 24.40 -20.48
C LEU A 31 -4.51 25.89 -20.84
N ILE A 32 -4.55 26.77 -19.82
CA ILE A 32 -4.58 28.22 -20.01
C ILE A 32 -3.31 28.69 -20.73
N GLY A 33 -2.14 28.19 -20.32
CA GLY A 33 -0.86 28.53 -20.95
C GLY A 33 -0.83 28.17 -22.43
N GLY A 34 -1.23 26.96 -22.80
CA GLY A 34 -1.30 26.53 -24.20
C GLY A 34 -2.26 27.40 -25.03
N TRP A 35 -3.44 27.67 -24.49
CA TRP A 35 -4.44 28.53 -25.15
C TRP A 35 -3.95 29.97 -25.32
N MET A 36 -3.31 30.56 -24.30
CA MET A 36 -2.77 31.92 -24.37
C MET A 36 -1.68 32.05 -25.45
N VAL A 37 -0.84 31.03 -25.62
CA VAL A 37 0.19 31.02 -26.66
C VAL A 37 -0.43 30.99 -28.05
N ASP A 38 -1.44 30.15 -28.30
CA ASP A 38 -2.13 30.12 -29.60
C ASP A 38 -2.92 31.41 -29.84
N TYR A 39 -3.52 32.01 -28.80
CA TYR A 39 -4.22 33.28 -28.91
C TYR A 39 -3.29 34.43 -29.33
N VAL A 40 -2.07 34.45 -28.79
CA VAL A 40 -1.01 35.39 -29.22
C VAL A 40 -0.53 35.06 -30.63
N ALA A 41 -0.33 33.79 -30.96
CA ALA A 41 0.11 33.35 -32.29
C ALA A 41 -0.91 33.71 -33.39
N ALA A 42 -2.19 33.74 -33.07
CA ALA A 42 -3.27 34.21 -33.95
C ALA A 42 -3.32 35.74 -34.13
N GLY A 43 -2.41 36.50 -33.50
CA GLY A 43 -2.33 37.95 -33.61
C GLY A 43 -3.28 38.72 -32.69
N ASN A 44 -4.04 38.04 -31.83
CA ASN A 44 -5.06 38.67 -30.99
C ASN A 44 -4.47 39.41 -29.78
N ALA A 45 -3.24 39.08 -29.37
CA ALA A 45 -2.55 39.74 -28.26
C ALA A 45 -1.03 39.73 -28.45
N ARG A 46 -0.33 40.57 -27.68
CA ARG A 46 1.14 40.58 -27.60
C ARG A 46 1.61 39.67 -26.48
N MET A 47 2.71 38.94 -26.68
CA MET A 47 3.32 38.08 -25.66
C MET A 47 3.66 38.83 -24.36
N SER A 48 4.03 40.11 -24.47
CA SER A 48 4.29 40.96 -23.29
C SER A 48 3.07 41.16 -22.39
N LEU A 49 1.85 41.11 -22.95
CA LEU A 49 0.61 41.21 -22.18
C LEU A 49 0.36 39.92 -21.38
N VAL A 50 0.69 38.76 -21.94
CA VAL A 50 0.61 37.46 -21.25
C VAL A 50 1.54 37.43 -20.05
N PHE A 51 2.81 37.82 -20.22
CA PHE A 51 3.76 37.87 -19.10
C PHE A 51 3.37 38.91 -18.02
N ARG A 52 2.77 40.04 -18.41
CA ARG A 52 2.24 41.02 -17.45
C ARG A 52 1.04 40.47 -16.68
N ALA A 53 0.15 39.75 -17.35
CA ALA A 53 -0.98 39.09 -16.69
C ALA A 53 -0.49 38.04 -15.70
N ASP A 54 0.52 37.23 -16.07
CA ASP A 54 1.15 36.28 -15.16
C ASP A 54 1.80 36.97 -13.95
N ALA A 55 2.56 38.05 -14.17
CA ALA A 55 3.16 38.84 -13.09
C ALA A 55 2.10 39.40 -12.12
N LEU A 56 0.93 39.79 -12.62
CA LEU A 56 -0.19 40.26 -11.78
C LEU A 56 -0.69 39.15 -10.84
N THR A 57 -0.64 37.88 -11.26
CA THR A 57 -1.00 36.75 -10.38
C THR A 57 -0.05 36.60 -9.20
N PHE A 58 1.26 36.87 -9.39
CA PHE A 58 2.24 36.88 -8.30
C PHE A 58 2.00 38.02 -7.33
N ILE A 59 1.65 39.21 -7.83
CA ILE A 59 1.29 40.36 -6.98
C ILE A 59 0.03 40.03 -6.16
N LEU A 60 -1.01 39.49 -6.79
CA LEU A 60 -2.23 39.08 -6.11
C LEU A 60 -1.94 38.03 -5.02
N SER A 61 -1.09 37.03 -5.32
CA SER A 61 -0.64 36.03 -4.36
C SER A 61 0.12 36.66 -3.19
N ALA A 62 1.02 37.62 -3.46
CA ALA A 62 1.75 38.34 -2.42
C ALA A 62 0.82 39.16 -1.51
N VAL A 63 -0.19 39.82 -2.09
CA VAL A 63 -1.23 40.55 -1.32
C VAL A 63 -2.02 39.57 -0.46
N CYS A 64 -2.48 38.44 -1.01
CA CYS A 64 -3.18 37.41 -0.24
C CYS A 64 -2.34 36.91 0.94
N ILE A 65 -1.04 36.63 0.73
CA ILE A 65 -0.13 36.20 1.79
C ILE A 65 0.07 37.30 2.83
N PHE A 66 0.23 38.55 2.41
CA PHE A 66 0.41 39.70 3.30
C PHE A 66 -0.81 39.93 4.21
N MET A 67 -2.02 39.60 3.73
CA MET A 67 -3.24 39.69 4.52
C MET A 67 -3.36 38.60 5.61
N ILE A 68 -2.54 37.54 5.56
CA ILE A 68 -2.58 36.47 6.56
C ILE A 68 -1.93 36.97 7.86
N ARG A 69 -2.72 37.10 8.92
CA ARG A 69 -2.24 37.40 10.28
C ARG A 69 -2.01 36.09 11.05
N PRO A 70 -0.76 35.65 11.26
CA PRO A 70 -0.51 34.42 12.01
C PRO A 70 -0.89 34.62 13.50
N PRO A 71 -1.52 33.63 14.14
CA PRO A 71 -1.78 33.69 15.57
C PRO A 71 -0.46 33.79 16.34
N GLY A 72 -0.41 34.63 17.37
CA GLY A 72 0.76 34.84 18.23
C GLY A 72 1.07 33.61 19.09
N ARG A 73 1.59 32.54 18.49
CA ARG A 73 2.17 31.41 19.22
C ARG A 73 3.63 31.72 19.52
N HIS A 74 3.98 31.74 20.81
CA HIS A 74 5.37 31.70 21.26
C HIS A 74 6.01 30.39 20.80
N VAL A 75 6.61 30.39 19.62
CA VAL A 75 7.54 29.33 19.21
C VAL A 75 8.86 29.65 19.90
N SER A 76 9.35 28.74 20.74
CA SER A 76 10.69 28.85 21.31
C SER A 76 11.68 29.07 20.17
N ARG A 77 12.34 30.23 20.15
CA ARG A 77 13.43 30.53 19.22
C ARG A 77 14.62 29.65 19.61
N GLU A 78 14.63 28.39 19.21
CA GLU A 78 15.90 27.67 19.09
C GLU A 78 16.69 28.35 17.98
N SER A 79 17.60 29.24 18.39
CA SER A 79 18.66 29.80 17.55
C SER A 79 19.53 28.65 17.06
N HIS A 80 19.18 28.12 15.89
CA HIS A 80 20.01 27.18 15.18
C HIS A 80 20.33 27.77 13.81
N ASN A 81 21.62 27.97 13.54
CA ASN A 81 22.13 28.25 12.19
C ASN A 81 21.39 27.35 11.20
N GLY A 82 20.71 27.96 10.21
CA GLY A 82 19.88 27.23 9.24
C GLY A 82 20.63 26.06 8.59
N PHE A 83 21.92 26.23 8.31
CA PHE A 83 22.80 25.17 7.81
C PHE A 83 22.95 23.98 8.77
N LYS A 84 23.08 24.21 10.08
CA LYS A 84 23.11 23.12 11.08
C LYS A 84 21.78 22.37 11.13
N ALA A 85 20.65 23.07 10.93
CA ALA A 85 19.34 22.43 10.87
C ALA A 85 19.18 21.53 9.62
N ILE A 86 19.69 21.98 8.46
CA ILE A 86 19.72 21.17 7.23
C ILE A 86 20.62 19.96 7.42
N ALA A 87 21.85 20.16 7.92
CA ALA A 87 22.80 19.08 8.20
C ALA A 87 22.23 18.03 9.16
N LYS A 88 21.51 18.46 10.20
CA LYS A 88 20.81 17.54 11.12
C LYS A 88 19.74 16.70 10.40
N GLY A 89 19.04 17.28 9.42
CA GLY A 89 18.11 16.55 8.56
C GLY A 89 18.81 15.47 7.73
N PHE A 90 19.90 15.83 7.05
CA PHE A 90 20.70 14.89 6.26
C PHE A 90 21.29 13.76 7.11
N ASN A 91 21.88 14.08 8.26
CA ASN A 91 22.44 13.10 9.18
C ASN A 91 21.36 12.11 9.66
N TYR A 92 20.18 12.62 10.04
CA TYR A 92 19.08 11.76 10.45
C TYR A 92 18.62 10.83 9.33
N VAL A 93 18.44 11.37 8.12
CA VAL A 93 18.06 10.59 6.93
C VAL A 93 19.09 9.51 6.66
N ALA A 94 20.39 9.85 6.62
CA ALA A 94 21.48 8.93 6.33
C ALA A 94 21.59 7.76 7.32
N LEU A 95 21.27 8.00 8.61
CA LEU A 95 21.24 6.96 9.64
C LEU A 95 20.06 5.98 9.48
N HIS A 96 18.99 6.38 8.79
CA HIS A 96 17.76 5.60 8.68
C HIS A 96 17.57 5.04 7.27
N ARG A 97 18.06 3.82 7.04
CA ARG A 97 18.00 3.12 5.74
C ARG A 97 16.63 3.16 5.05
N ARG A 98 15.54 2.93 5.81
CA ARG A 98 14.18 2.92 5.25
C ARG A 98 13.74 4.30 4.73
N ILE A 99 14.21 5.38 5.36
CA ILE A 99 13.94 6.75 4.92
C ILE A 99 14.72 7.05 3.64
N VAL A 100 16.00 6.67 3.59
CA VAL A 100 16.83 6.76 2.38
C VAL A 100 16.17 6.04 1.21
N GLU A 101 15.72 4.80 1.41
CA GLU A 101 15.06 4.01 0.36
C GLU A 101 13.80 4.70 -0.20
N LEU A 102 13.01 5.37 0.65
CA LEU A 102 11.83 6.12 0.22
C LEU A 102 12.21 7.39 -0.57
N ILE A 103 13.23 8.12 -0.12
CA ILE A 103 13.73 9.31 -0.81
C ILE A 103 14.31 8.93 -2.18
N VAL A 104 15.08 7.84 -2.27
CA VAL A 104 15.62 7.35 -3.55
C VAL A 104 14.50 6.97 -4.51
N VAL A 105 13.48 6.24 -4.06
CA VAL A 105 12.31 5.89 -4.90
C VAL A 105 11.61 7.16 -5.41
N ALA A 106 11.39 8.15 -4.54
CA ALA A 106 10.79 9.41 -4.93
C ALA A 106 11.68 10.20 -5.92
N ALA A 107 13.00 10.22 -5.71
CA ALA A 107 13.94 10.92 -6.57
C ALA A 107 13.97 10.31 -7.97
N VAL A 108 14.07 8.98 -8.08
CA VAL A 108 14.00 8.26 -9.36
C VAL A 108 12.69 8.53 -10.09
N PHE A 109 11.57 8.53 -9.36
CA PHE A 109 10.28 8.88 -9.93
C PHE A 109 10.24 10.31 -10.49
N TRP A 110 10.69 11.31 -9.72
CA TRP A 110 10.68 12.71 -10.15
C TRP A 110 11.69 12.99 -11.28
N MET A 111 12.82 12.30 -11.30
CA MET A 111 13.75 12.31 -12.44
C MET A 111 13.05 11.82 -13.71
N ALA A 112 12.37 10.67 -13.64
CA ALA A 112 11.62 10.14 -14.78
C ALA A 112 10.47 11.07 -15.21
N ALA A 113 9.72 11.61 -14.26
CA ALA A 113 8.64 12.57 -14.51
C ALA A 113 9.15 13.83 -15.21
N SER A 114 10.34 14.30 -14.84
CA SER A 114 11.02 15.41 -15.52
C SER A 114 11.24 15.09 -17.00
N VAL A 115 11.79 13.91 -17.29
CA VAL A 115 12.08 13.50 -18.67
C VAL A 115 10.80 13.41 -19.49
N VAL A 116 9.74 12.79 -18.95
CA VAL A 116 8.42 12.74 -19.60
C VAL A 116 7.89 14.14 -19.88
N LYS A 117 7.91 15.03 -18.88
CA LYS A 117 7.41 16.40 -19.03
C LYS A 117 8.19 17.20 -20.08
N SER A 118 9.52 17.02 -20.14
CA SER A 118 10.39 17.72 -21.10
C SER A 118 10.19 17.30 -22.54
N VAL A 119 9.76 16.07 -22.82
CA VAL A 119 9.56 15.59 -24.21
C VAL A 119 8.15 15.77 -24.75
N ILE A 120 7.14 16.09 -23.90
CA ILE A 120 5.75 16.29 -24.34
C ILE A 120 5.64 17.31 -25.49
N PRO A 121 6.28 18.50 -25.44
CA PRO A 121 6.22 19.46 -26.53
C PRO A 121 6.69 18.89 -27.87
N ALA A 122 7.83 18.18 -27.88
CA ALA A 122 8.39 17.55 -29.07
C ALA A 122 7.46 16.45 -29.63
N ILE A 123 6.86 15.64 -28.75
CA ILE A 123 5.89 14.61 -29.18
C ILE A 123 4.67 15.26 -29.83
N VAL A 124 4.08 16.28 -29.20
CA VAL A 124 2.87 16.91 -29.72
C VAL A 124 3.17 17.63 -31.04
N LYS A 125 4.26 18.40 -31.12
CA LYS A 125 4.60 19.18 -32.31
C LYS A 125 5.15 18.33 -33.44
N ASP A 126 6.15 17.49 -33.17
CA ASP A 126 6.96 16.86 -34.21
C ASP A 126 6.45 15.47 -34.59
N VAL A 127 5.72 14.80 -33.70
CA VAL A 127 5.15 13.46 -33.97
C VAL A 127 3.67 13.56 -34.34
N PHE A 128 2.88 14.32 -33.57
CA PHE A 128 1.43 14.42 -33.80
C PHE A 128 1.00 15.60 -34.65
N GLY A 129 1.89 16.56 -34.93
CA GLY A 129 1.57 17.76 -35.73
C GLY A 129 0.63 18.75 -35.03
N GLY A 130 0.59 18.73 -33.70
CA GLY A 130 -0.34 19.51 -32.87
C GLY A 130 0.04 20.99 -32.67
N THR A 131 -0.91 21.73 -32.14
CA THR A 131 -0.81 23.16 -31.78
C THR A 131 -0.18 23.37 -30.40
N TYR A 132 0.00 24.62 -29.94
CA TYR A 132 0.48 24.85 -28.57
C TYR A 132 -0.60 24.57 -27.52
N SER A 133 -1.88 24.73 -27.88
CA SER A 133 -3.01 24.29 -27.06
C SER A 133 -2.98 22.78 -26.81
N ASP A 134 -2.62 21.99 -27.83
CA ASP A 134 -2.49 20.53 -27.68
C ASP A 134 -1.41 20.16 -26.67
N ILE A 135 -0.31 20.91 -26.58
CA ILE A 135 0.72 20.69 -25.54
C ILE A 135 0.10 20.88 -24.15
N GLY A 136 -0.70 21.93 -23.98
CA GLY A 136 -1.45 22.19 -22.75
C GLY A 136 -2.42 21.06 -22.38
N ILE A 137 -3.12 20.51 -23.38
CA ILE A 137 -4.04 19.37 -23.20
C ILE A 137 -3.28 18.13 -22.73
N TYR A 138 -2.17 17.79 -23.38
CA TYR A 138 -1.37 16.60 -23.04
C TYR A 138 -0.74 16.71 -21.64
N GLN A 139 -0.28 17.90 -21.24
CA GLN A 139 0.14 18.16 -19.87
C GLN A 139 -1.03 18.09 -18.87
N GLY A 140 -2.20 18.57 -19.26
CA GLY A 140 -3.43 18.46 -18.48
C GLY A 140 -3.85 17.00 -18.23
N LEU A 141 -3.75 16.12 -19.24
CA LEU A 141 -4.05 14.69 -19.12
C LEU A 141 -3.19 13.98 -18.06
N LEU A 142 -1.89 14.33 -17.97
CA LEU A 142 -1.02 13.84 -16.91
C LEU A 142 -1.58 14.25 -15.52
N GLY A 143 -1.99 15.50 -15.37
CA GLY A 143 -2.58 16.01 -14.13
C GLY A 143 -3.94 15.37 -13.80
N VAL A 144 -4.79 15.10 -14.81
CA VAL A 144 -6.04 14.33 -14.63
C VAL A 144 -5.73 12.95 -14.05
N GLY A 145 -4.74 12.26 -14.60
CA GLY A 145 -4.22 11.02 -14.05
C GLY A 145 -3.85 11.14 -12.57
N MET A 146 -3.09 12.18 -12.21
CA MET A 146 -2.68 12.42 -10.83
C MET A 146 -3.87 12.59 -9.87
N ILE A 147 -4.88 13.36 -10.26
CA ILE A 147 -6.12 13.54 -9.48
C ILE A 147 -6.81 12.20 -9.27
N VAL A 148 -7.06 11.44 -10.34
CA VAL A 148 -7.71 10.13 -10.26
C VAL A 148 -6.94 9.18 -9.36
N GLY A 149 -5.61 9.11 -9.49
CA GLY A 149 -4.77 8.29 -8.62
C GLY A 149 -4.81 8.70 -7.15
N SER A 150 -4.86 10.01 -6.87
CA SER A 150 -4.97 10.52 -5.50
C SER A 150 -6.34 10.20 -4.86
N LEU A 151 -7.42 10.24 -5.65
CA LEU A 151 -8.76 9.86 -5.21
C LEU A 151 -8.85 8.36 -4.92
N ILE A 152 -8.31 7.52 -5.81
CA ILE A 152 -8.21 6.07 -5.61
C ILE A 152 -7.48 5.78 -4.29
N LEU A 153 -6.34 6.42 -4.05
CA LEU A 153 -5.61 6.25 -2.78
C LEU A 153 -6.38 6.78 -1.57
N THR A 154 -7.16 7.83 -1.71
CA THR A 154 -7.98 8.34 -0.61
C THR A 154 -9.08 7.34 -0.24
N ILE A 155 -9.65 6.64 -1.23
CA ILE A 155 -10.71 5.64 -1.04
C ILE A 155 -10.15 4.29 -0.55
N PHE A 156 -8.98 3.88 -1.06
CA PHE A 156 -8.41 2.54 -0.85
C PHE A 156 -7.12 2.53 -0.02
N GLY A 157 -6.71 3.67 0.54
CA GLY A 157 -5.42 3.88 1.21
C GLY A 157 -5.20 2.98 2.42
N ASP A 158 -6.24 2.68 3.19
CA ASP A 158 -6.15 1.78 4.34
C ASP A 158 -5.83 0.33 3.93
N ALA A 159 -6.24 -0.07 2.72
CA ALA A 159 -6.01 -1.39 2.16
C ALA A 159 -4.65 -1.54 1.49
N LEU A 160 -4.16 -0.46 0.89
CA LEU A 160 -2.84 -0.40 0.28
C LEU A 160 -1.80 -0.19 1.39
N LYS A 161 -1.15 -1.28 1.84
CA LYS A 161 0.08 -1.17 2.65
C LYS A 161 1.05 -0.25 1.90
N SER A 162 1.30 0.94 2.46
CA SER A 162 1.92 2.05 1.74
C SER A 162 3.31 1.73 1.18
N ASP A 163 4.04 0.81 1.81
CA ASP A 163 5.36 0.35 1.36
C ASP A 163 5.36 -0.41 0.03
N ILE A 164 4.38 -1.28 -0.16
CA ILE A 164 4.29 -2.16 -1.33
C ILE A 164 3.51 -1.46 -2.44
N ALA A 165 2.51 -0.65 -2.07
CA ALA A 165 1.78 0.20 -3.00
C ALA A 165 2.73 1.08 -3.82
N ALA A 166 3.68 1.77 -3.18
CA ALA A 166 4.69 2.56 -3.88
C ALA A 166 5.50 1.74 -4.91
N CYS A 167 5.87 0.49 -4.56
CA CYS A 167 6.62 -0.38 -5.48
C CYS A 167 5.77 -0.85 -6.66
N TRP A 168 4.48 -1.15 -6.44
CA TRP A 168 3.55 -1.47 -7.52
C TRP A 168 3.31 -0.28 -8.43
N CYS A 169 3.03 0.90 -7.87
CA CYS A 169 2.87 2.13 -8.62
C CYS A 169 4.13 2.46 -9.45
N LEU A 170 5.33 2.20 -8.93
CA LEU A 170 6.57 2.38 -9.70
C LEU A 170 6.64 1.45 -10.94
N LYS A 171 6.33 0.16 -10.76
CA LYS A 171 6.29 -0.81 -11.88
C LYS A 171 5.21 -0.46 -12.90
N LEU A 172 4.01 -0.13 -12.41
CA LEU A 172 2.87 0.22 -13.25
C LEU A 172 3.12 1.53 -14.00
N SER A 173 3.76 2.52 -13.37
CA SER A 173 4.21 3.74 -14.05
C SER A 173 5.22 3.44 -15.16
N GLY A 174 6.19 2.54 -14.92
CA GLY A 174 7.11 2.09 -15.96
C GLY A 174 6.40 1.36 -17.10
N PHE A 175 5.46 0.48 -16.79
CA PHE A 175 4.65 -0.22 -17.79
C PHE A 175 3.76 0.74 -18.61
N SER A 176 3.15 1.74 -17.96
CA SER A 176 2.39 2.80 -18.63
C SER A 176 3.28 3.66 -19.53
N GLY A 177 4.53 3.93 -19.12
CA GLY A 177 5.54 4.56 -19.96
C GLY A 177 5.91 3.72 -21.19
N LEU A 178 6.05 2.40 -21.02
CA LEU A 178 6.27 1.48 -22.15
C LEU A 178 5.07 1.49 -23.12
N PHE A 179 3.85 1.43 -22.60
CA PHE A 179 2.63 1.51 -23.40
C PHE A 179 2.54 2.82 -24.19
N PHE A 180 2.81 3.95 -23.53
CA PHE A 180 2.89 5.27 -24.16
C PHE A 180 3.95 5.30 -25.28
N THR A 181 5.15 4.80 -24.99
CA THR A 181 6.26 4.75 -25.96
C THR A 181 5.91 3.88 -27.18
N LEU A 182 5.33 2.70 -26.94
CA LEU A 182 4.92 1.78 -28.01
C LEU A 182 3.81 2.40 -28.87
N SER A 183 2.88 3.13 -28.26
CA SER A 183 1.81 3.81 -29.00
C SER A 183 2.36 4.82 -30.01
N ILE A 184 3.40 5.56 -29.62
CA ILE A 184 4.08 6.51 -30.50
C ILE A 184 4.90 5.78 -31.56
N TRP A 185 5.72 4.81 -31.16
CA TRP A 185 6.64 4.13 -32.07
C TRP A 185 5.90 3.29 -33.13
N ARG A 186 4.80 2.62 -32.76
CA ARG A 186 3.99 1.83 -33.70
C ARG A 186 2.98 2.67 -34.49
N GLY A 187 2.88 3.97 -34.24
CA GLY A 187 1.90 4.84 -34.89
C GLY A 187 0.46 4.45 -34.54
N TRP A 188 0.20 4.07 -33.29
CA TRP A 188 -1.15 3.79 -32.82
C TRP A 188 -2.00 5.07 -32.76
N PRO A 189 -3.34 4.95 -32.68
CA PRO A 189 -4.22 6.11 -32.52
C PRO A 189 -3.81 6.98 -31.33
N GLN A 190 -3.93 8.31 -31.47
CA GLN A 190 -3.52 9.29 -30.46
C GLN A 190 -4.15 9.03 -29.07
N ILE A 191 -5.38 8.49 -29.04
CA ILE A 191 -6.06 8.12 -27.80
C ILE A 191 -5.25 7.12 -26.95
N CYS A 192 -4.47 6.22 -27.58
CA CYS A 192 -3.61 5.29 -26.85
C CYS A 192 -2.49 6.04 -26.10
N ALA A 193 -1.88 7.04 -26.74
CA ALA A 193 -0.86 7.87 -26.09
C ALA A 193 -1.48 8.70 -24.95
N GLN A 194 -2.69 9.23 -25.15
CA GLN A 194 -3.42 9.97 -24.13
C GLN A 194 -3.75 9.09 -22.91
N ILE A 195 -4.24 7.86 -23.12
CA ILE A 195 -4.45 6.88 -22.05
C ILE A 195 -3.13 6.58 -21.33
N GLY A 196 -2.03 6.41 -22.07
CA GLY A 196 -0.70 6.21 -21.49
C GLY A 196 -0.29 7.33 -20.53
N LEU A 197 -0.49 8.59 -20.92
CA LEU A 197 -0.19 9.76 -20.08
C LEU A 197 -1.05 9.84 -18.82
N VAL A 198 -2.36 9.55 -18.94
CA VAL A 198 -3.26 9.48 -17.78
C VAL A 198 -2.80 8.39 -16.82
N LEU A 199 -2.40 7.21 -17.32
CA LEU A 199 -1.92 6.12 -16.48
C LEU A 199 -0.57 6.45 -15.81
N ILE A 200 0.35 7.12 -16.51
CA ILE A 200 1.60 7.62 -15.91
C ILE A 200 1.29 8.56 -14.75
N GLY A 201 0.38 9.52 -14.94
CA GLY A 201 -0.06 10.44 -13.89
C GLY A 201 -0.71 9.72 -12.70
N LEU A 202 -1.58 8.75 -12.97
CA LEU A 202 -2.31 7.97 -11.97
C LEU A 202 -1.39 7.15 -11.07
N PHE A 203 -0.46 6.40 -11.67
CA PHE A 203 0.50 5.63 -10.87
C PHE A 203 1.58 6.54 -10.25
N GLY A 204 1.90 7.66 -10.88
CA GLY A 204 2.80 8.67 -10.33
C GLY A 204 2.31 9.29 -9.02
N SER A 205 1.05 9.72 -8.96
CA SER A 205 0.46 10.22 -7.70
C SER A 205 0.39 9.12 -6.64
N GLY A 206 0.19 7.87 -7.07
CA GLY A 206 0.38 6.64 -6.30
C GLY A 206 1.67 6.63 -5.46
N ILE A 207 2.79 6.87 -6.13
CA ILE A 207 4.14 6.88 -5.53
C ILE A 207 4.29 8.05 -4.58
N GLN A 208 3.93 9.27 -5.02
CA GLN A 208 4.09 10.49 -4.23
C GLN A 208 3.34 10.41 -2.90
N VAL A 209 2.04 10.07 -2.94
CA VAL A 209 1.20 9.98 -1.75
C VAL A 209 1.70 8.87 -0.82
N SER A 210 2.08 7.71 -1.37
CA SER A 210 2.59 6.59 -0.58
C SER A 210 3.90 6.94 0.15
N VAL A 211 4.85 7.57 -0.54
CA VAL A 211 6.12 8.02 0.05
C VAL A 211 5.86 9.05 1.15
N TYR A 212 5.03 10.05 0.89
CA TYR A 212 4.69 11.09 1.87
C TYR A 212 4.02 10.50 3.11
N ALA A 213 3.03 9.61 2.94
CA ALA A 213 2.34 8.95 4.05
C ALA A 213 3.29 8.09 4.90
N LEU A 214 4.19 7.34 4.26
CA LEU A 214 5.21 6.54 4.97
C LEU A 214 6.20 7.41 5.73
N MET A 215 6.69 8.47 5.09
CA MET A 215 7.57 9.44 5.72
C MET A 215 6.92 10.07 6.94
N GLN A 216 5.63 10.43 6.88
CA GLN A 216 4.89 10.96 8.04
C GLN A 216 4.80 9.94 9.18
N ARG A 217 4.61 8.65 8.86
CA ARG A 217 4.47 7.57 9.84
C ARG A 217 5.79 7.15 10.49
N ILE A 218 6.88 7.16 9.73
CA ILE A 218 8.20 6.68 10.18
C ILE A 218 8.98 7.80 10.86
N VAL A 219 8.85 9.05 10.39
CA VAL A 219 9.65 10.17 10.89
C VAL A 219 9.01 10.80 12.14
N PRO A 220 9.73 10.85 13.28
CA PRO A 220 9.26 11.49 14.50
C PRO A 220 8.97 13.00 14.31
N ASN A 221 8.01 13.52 15.08
CA ASN A 221 7.56 14.91 15.00
C ASN A 221 8.72 15.93 15.07
N PHE A 222 9.71 15.71 15.94
CA PHE A 222 10.82 16.66 16.20
C PHE A 222 11.80 16.85 15.04
N ILE A 223 11.86 15.91 14.08
CA ILE A 223 12.75 15.96 12.92
C ILE A 223 11.98 15.94 11.60
N ARG A 224 10.65 15.75 11.64
CA ARG A 224 9.80 15.62 10.46
C ARG A 224 10.01 16.72 9.43
N GLY A 225 9.92 17.99 9.84
CA GLY A 225 10.09 19.11 8.91
C GLY A 225 11.45 19.10 8.19
N ARG A 226 12.53 18.75 8.89
CA ARG A 226 13.88 18.67 8.32
C ARG A 226 14.02 17.48 7.38
N ALA A 227 13.46 16.32 7.73
CA ALA A 227 13.49 15.13 6.88
C ALA A 227 12.66 15.31 5.59
N PHE A 228 11.50 15.96 5.68
CA PHE A 228 10.71 16.34 4.50
C PHE A 228 11.44 17.37 3.64
N GLY A 229 12.14 18.33 4.26
CA GLY A 229 13.01 19.25 3.52
C GLY A 229 14.11 18.54 2.72
N VAL A 230 14.73 17.49 3.29
CA VAL A 230 15.71 16.65 2.56
C VAL A 230 15.04 15.88 1.42
N LEU A 231 13.87 15.28 1.66
CA LEU A 231 13.10 14.61 0.62
C LEU A 231 12.84 15.55 -0.56
N ASP A 232 12.28 16.74 -0.31
CA ASP A 232 11.92 17.70 -1.36
C ASP A 232 13.16 18.27 -2.06
N LEU A 233 14.25 18.50 -1.34
CA LEU A 233 15.51 18.97 -1.93
C LEU A 233 16.10 17.92 -2.87
N VAL A 234 16.15 16.65 -2.46
CA VAL A 234 16.73 15.57 -3.26
C VAL A 234 15.87 15.28 -4.49
N THR A 235 14.54 15.25 -4.35
CA THR A 235 13.63 15.04 -5.49
C THR A 235 13.69 16.19 -6.49
N MET A 236 13.74 17.44 -6.01
CA MET A 236 13.85 18.61 -6.88
C MET A 236 15.22 18.68 -7.57
N ALA A 237 16.31 18.37 -6.85
CA ALA A 237 17.65 18.28 -7.44
C ALA A 237 17.70 17.21 -8.53
N GLY A 238 17.11 16.03 -8.29
CA GLY A 238 16.98 14.98 -9.29
C GLY A 238 16.17 15.43 -10.51
N PHE A 239 15.01 16.05 -10.29
CA PHE A 239 14.18 16.63 -11.34
C PHE A 239 14.97 17.60 -12.23
N LEU A 240 15.63 18.60 -11.61
CA LEU A 240 16.42 19.61 -12.32
C LEU A 240 17.63 19.00 -13.05
N ALA A 241 18.30 18.02 -12.45
CA ALA A 241 19.40 17.33 -13.09
C ALA A 241 18.95 16.57 -14.34
N ALA A 242 17.79 15.91 -14.29
CA ALA A 242 17.22 15.19 -15.42
C ALA A 242 16.73 16.15 -16.53
N ALA A 243 16.05 17.24 -16.17
CA ALA A 243 15.67 18.30 -17.12
C ALA A 243 16.91 18.93 -17.78
N GLY A 244 17.91 19.29 -16.97
CA GLY A 244 19.16 19.88 -17.42
C GLY A 244 19.94 18.94 -18.34
N ALA A 245 20.05 17.66 -18.00
CA ALA A 245 20.75 16.68 -18.85
C ALA A 245 20.15 16.55 -20.26
N LEU A 246 18.83 16.76 -20.41
CA LEU A 246 18.16 16.81 -21.71
C LEU A 246 18.32 18.14 -22.44
N GLY A 247 18.47 19.25 -21.71
CA GLY A 247 18.56 20.60 -22.28
C GLY A 247 19.99 21.13 -22.52
N ILE A 248 21.00 20.63 -21.80
CA ILE A 248 22.40 21.08 -21.87
C ILE A 248 23.05 20.75 -23.21
N PRO A 249 22.90 19.53 -23.76
CA PRO A 249 23.49 19.24 -25.05
C PRO A 249 22.53 19.65 -26.18
N SER A 250 23.02 20.45 -27.13
CA SER A 250 22.29 20.83 -28.35
C SER A 250 22.17 19.63 -29.28
N TRP A 251 21.30 18.67 -28.93
CA TRP A 251 21.09 17.44 -29.69
C TRP A 251 20.39 17.76 -31.02
N PRO A 252 21.08 17.61 -32.16
CA PRO A 252 20.42 17.77 -33.45
C PRO A 252 19.36 16.68 -33.58
N ASN A 253 18.10 17.06 -33.83
CA ASN A 253 16.97 16.12 -33.99
C ASN A 253 16.71 15.25 -32.75
N ILE A 254 16.70 15.84 -31.54
CA ILE A 254 16.33 15.14 -30.29
C ILE A 254 15.00 14.37 -30.43
N ASP A 255 14.10 14.87 -31.27
CA ASP A 255 12.76 14.33 -31.55
C ASP A 255 12.83 12.89 -32.09
N ARG A 256 13.86 12.55 -32.89
CA ARG A 256 14.10 11.19 -33.37
C ARG A 256 14.47 10.21 -32.25
N HIS A 257 15.02 10.74 -31.16
CA HIS A 257 15.46 9.96 -30.01
C HIS A 257 14.42 9.91 -28.89
N VAL A 258 13.35 10.71 -28.96
CA VAL A 258 12.31 10.76 -27.92
C VAL A 258 11.72 9.38 -27.57
N PRO A 259 11.32 8.52 -28.54
CA PRO A 259 10.83 7.18 -28.20
C PRO A 259 11.88 6.32 -27.48
N LYS A 260 13.17 6.45 -27.83
CA LYS A 260 14.26 5.71 -27.18
C LYS A 260 14.51 6.20 -25.76
N ILE A 261 14.45 7.51 -25.54
CA ILE A 261 14.57 8.14 -24.22
C ILE A 261 13.40 7.68 -23.32
N MET A 262 12.17 7.72 -23.84
CA MET A 262 10.98 7.25 -23.13
C MET A 262 11.06 5.75 -22.81
N LEU A 263 11.53 4.93 -23.75
CA LEU A 263 11.76 3.51 -23.51
C LEU A 263 12.74 3.30 -22.36
N ALA A 264 13.90 3.98 -22.40
CA ALA A 264 14.93 3.85 -21.38
C ALA A 264 14.41 4.23 -19.99
N VAL A 265 13.72 5.37 -19.87
CA VAL A 265 13.12 5.84 -18.62
C VAL A 265 12.08 4.84 -18.09
N SER A 266 11.24 4.31 -18.98
CA SER A 266 10.20 3.35 -18.63
C SER A 266 10.78 2.02 -18.13
N VAL A 267 11.85 1.53 -18.78
CA VAL A 267 12.59 0.34 -18.33
C VAL A 267 13.25 0.59 -16.97
N VAL A 268 13.90 1.74 -16.77
CA VAL A 268 14.52 2.08 -15.49
C VAL A 268 13.48 2.09 -14.36
N LEU A 269 12.32 2.72 -14.56
CA LEU A 269 11.23 2.70 -13.58
C LEU A 269 10.74 1.28 -13.29
N PHE A 270 10.48 0.49 -14.33
CA PHE A 270 10.00 -0.88 -14.19
C PHE A 270 10.99 -1.77 -13.43
N VAL A 271 12.26 -1.76 -13.84
CA VAL A 271 13.35 -2.53 -13.22
C VAL A 271 13.57 -2.08 -11.78
N THR A 272 13.59 -0.77 -11.51
CA THR A 272 13.69 -0.25 -10.14
C THR A 272 12.52 -0.75 -9.28
N GLY A 273 11.31 -0.75 -9.83
CA GLY A 273 10.13 -1.30 -9.16
C GLY A 273 10.23 -2.80 -8.88
N VAL A 274 10.80 -3.59 -9.79
CA VAL A 274 11.05 -5.03 -9.59
C VAL A 274 12.12 -5.26 -8.52
N ILE A 275 13.27 -4.58 -8.61
CA ILE A 275 14.38 -4.69 -7.66
C ILE A 275 13.93 -4.29 -6.26
N THR A 276 13.25 -3.15 -6.11
CA THR A 276 12.76 -2.68 -4.80
C THR A 276 11.72 -3.63 -4.22
N THR A 277 10.82 -4.19 -5.04
CA THR A 277 9.88 -5.24 -4.61
C THR A 277 10.65 -6.46 -4.11
N TYR A 278 11.63 -6.94 -4.88
CA TYR A 278 12.41 -8.13 -4.55
C TYR A 278 13.22 -7.98 -3.26
N ILE A 279 13.93 -6.86 -3.10
CA ILE A 279 14.68 -6.52 -1.87
C ILE A 279 13.74 -6.53 -0.66
N ARG A 280 12.54 -5.95 -0.79
CA ARG A 280 11.55 -5.92 0.30
C ARG A 280 11.01 -7.31 0.62
N LEU A 281 10.72 -8.13 -0.39
CA LEU A 281 10.27 -9.51 -0.17
C LEU A 281 11.35 -10.39 0.46
N ARG A 282 12.63 -10.17 0.14
CA ARG A 282 13.78 -10.88 0.73
C ARG A 282 14.05 -10.51 2.19
N ARG A 283 13.77 -9.26 2.58
CA ARG A 283 13.95 -8.77 3.95
C ARG A 283 12.76 -9.04 4.87
N GLY A 284 11.64 -9.52 4.31
CA GLY A 284 10.50 -9.92 5.12
C GLY A 284 10.86 -11.11 6.02
N PRO A 285 10.14 -11.29 7.15
CA PRO A 285 10.33 -12.46 8.02
C PRO A 285 9.95 -13.78 7.32
N PHE A 286 9.30 -13.71 6.15
CA PHE A 286 8.88 -14.85 5.36
C PHE A 286 9.64 -14.86 4.03
N GLY A 287 9.97 -16.06 3.51
CA GLY A 287 10.57 -16.20 2.18
C GLY A 287 9.75 -15.50 1.09
N VAL A 288 10.37 -15.23 -0.07
CA VAL A 288 9.81 -14.39 -1.14
C VAL A 288 8.39 -14.79 -1.55
N VAL A 289 8.15 -16.09 -1.70
CA VAL A 289 6.84 -16.64 -2.11
C VAL A 289 5.77 -16.39 -1.04
N LEU A 290 6.03 -16.73 0.23
CA LEU A 290 5.08 -16.49 1.32
C LEU A 290 4.82 -15.00 1.52
N SER A 291 5.87 -14.18 1.44
CA SER A 291 5.74 -12.73 1.54
C SER A 291 4.84 -12.17 0.43
N PHE A 292 4.97 -12.66 -0.81
CA PHE A 292 4.08 -12.25 -1.91
C PHE A 292 2.62 -12.60 -1.60
N TRP A 293 2.34 -13.86 -1.25
CA TRP A 293 0.98 -14.33 -0.95
C TRP A 293 0.37 -13.66 0.26
N LYS A 294 1.15 -13.46 1.34
CA LYS A 294 0.70 -12.72 2.51
C LYS A 294 0.33 -11.28 2.15
N ASN A 295 1.13 -10.61 1.33
CA ASN A 295 0.83 -9.24 0.94
C ASN A 295 -0.41 -9.15 0.05
N LEU A 296 -0.62 -10.11 -0.84
CA LEU A 296 -1.85 -10.21 -1.64
C LEU A 296 -3.06 -10.47 -0.74
N ASN A 297 -2.96 -11.42 0.20
CA ASN A 297 -4.00 -11.70 1.19
C ASN A 297 -4.35 -10.46 2.02
N ASP A 298 -3.35 -9.77 2.56
CA ASP A 298 -3.54 -8.59 3.38
C ASP A 298 -4.22 -7.46 2.58
N PHE A 299 -3.86 -7.28 1.30
CA PHE A 299 -4.52 -6.32 0.41
C PHE A 299 -6.00 -6.65 0.21
N VAL A 300 -6.30 -7.89 -0.19
CA VAL A 300 -7.69 -8.34 -0.43
C VAL A 300 -8.51 -8.24 0.86
N CYS A 301 -7.98 -8.71 1.99
CA CYS A 301 -8.66 -8.70 3.28
C CYS A 301 -8.91 -7.28 3.81
N ARG A 302 -8.03 -6.32 3.54
CA ARG A 302 -8.29 -4.93 3.94
C ARG A 302 -9.23 -4.21 2.98
N LEU A 303 -9.26 -4.60 1.72
CA LEU A 303 -10.11 -3.99 0.70
C LEU A 303 -11.57 -4.44 0.83
N LEU A 304 -11.79 -5.75 0.85
CA LEU A 304 -13.13 -6.34 0.72
C LEU A 304 -13.78 -6.53 2.11
N PRO A 305 -13.22 -7.35 3.02
CA PRO A 305 -13.78 -7.48 4.36
C PRO A 305 -13.32 -6.41 5.35
N ARG A 306 -12.43 -5.48 4.97
CA ARG A 306 -11.89 -4.42 5.85
C ARG A 306 -11.38 -4.98 7.18
N ALA A 307 -10.65 -6.09 7.08
CA ALA A 307 -10.12 -6.82 8.21
C ALA A 307 -9.26 -5.92 9.09
N ARG A 308 -9.68 -5.78 10.35
CA ARG A 308 -8.93 -5.07 11.38
C ARG A 308 -8.77 -5.94 12.62
N ARG A 309 -7.65 -5.76 13.30
CA ARG A 309 -7.44 -6.33 14.62
C ARG A 309 -7.85 -5.31 15.66
N GLU A 310 -8.61 -5.73 16.65
CA GLU A 310 -8.90 -4.95 17.84
C GLU A 310 -8.07 -5.50 19.01
N GLY A 311 -7.40 -4.59 19.72
CA GLY A 311 -6.49 -4.96 20.80
C GLY A 311 -5.11 -5.49 20.37
N ILE A 312 -4.40 -6.00 21.36
CA ILE A 312 -3.06 -6.58 21.22
C ILE A 312 -3.20 -8.00 20.66
N CYS A 313 -2.24 -8.42 19.83
CA CYS A 313 -2.16 -9.82 19.46
C CYS A 313 -1.29 -10.55 20.47
N THR A 314 -1.87 -11.57 21.08
CA THR A 314 -1.26 -12.44 22.10
C THR A 314 -0.56 -13.66 21.50
N ILE A 315 -0.54 -13.82 20.17
CA ILE A 315 0.18 -14.91 19.50
C ILE A 315 1.69 -14.80 19.83
N PRO A 316 2.31 -15.85 20.40
CA PRO A 316 3.75 -15.88 20.65
C PRO A 316 4.56 -15.68 19.35
N ARG A 317 5.63 -14.89 19.43
CA ARG A 317 6.50 -14.60 18.27
C ARG A 317 7.24 -15.83 17.76
N ASP A 318 7.59 -16.75 18.67
CA ASP A 318 8.38 -17.94 18.41
C ASP A 318 7.76 -19.15 19.13
N GLY A 319 8.19 -20.36 18.75
CA GLY A 319 7.71 -21.62 19.33
C GLY A 319 6.37 -22.12 18.78
N GLY A 320 6.03 -23.37 19.09
CA GLY A 320 4.79 -24.00 18.66
C GLY A 320 3.60 -23.34 19.35
N ALA A 321 2.56 -22.98 18.60
CA ALA A 321 1.37 -22.37 19.16
C ALA A 321 0.12 -22.74 18.35
N ILE A 322 -1.03 -22.77 19.01
CA ILE A 322 -2.32 -23.02 18.38
C ILE A 322 -3.13 -21.72 18.46
N VAL A 323 -3.61 -21.21 17.33
CA VAL A 323 -4.63 -20.15 17.30
C VAL A 323 -5.97 -20.77 16.94
N VAL A 324 -6.98 -20.56 17.79
CA VAL A 324 -8.30 -21.17 17.63
C VAL A 324 -9.33 -20.06 17.49
N ALA A 325 -10.12 -20.08 16.42
CA ALA A 325 -11.13 -19.07 16.16
C ALA A 325 -12.50 -19.67 15.85
N ASN A 326 -13.57 -18.89 16.02
CA ASN A 326 -14.88 -19.27 15.48
C ASN A 326 -14.88 -19.28 13.95
N HIS A 327 -15.76 -20.09 13.36
CA HIS A 327 -15.83 -20.28 11.91
C HIS A 327 -17.21 -19.93 11.33
N ASN A 328 -17.36 -18.69 10.88
CA ASN A 328 -18.58 -18.13 10.30
C ASN A 328 -18.54 -18.09 8.76
N SER A 329 -17.35 -18.17 8.16
CA SER A 329 -17.18 -18.00 6.71
C SER A 329 -15.92 -18.69 6.18
N THR A 330 -15.92 -19.05 4.89
CA THR A 330 -14.72 -19.50 4.17
C THR A 330 -13.63 -18.42 4.10
N LEU A 331 -13.96 -17.17 4.42
CA LEU A 331 -13.05 -16.02 4.49
C LEU A 331 -12.24 -15.96 5.80
N ASP A 332 -12.66 -16.67 6.85
CA ASP A 332 -12.06 -16.58 8.18
C ASP A 332 -10.56 -16.92 8.23
N PRO A 333 -10.06 -17.99 7.54
CA PRO A 333 -8.63 -18.29 7.55
C PRO A 333 -7.78 -17.15 6.96
N PHE A 334 -8.30 -16.47 5.93
CA PHE A 334 -7.64 -15.35 5.26
C PHE A 334 -7.59 -14.11 6.17
N VAL A 335 -8.69 -13.83 6.87
CA VAL A 335 -8.81 -12.74 7.84
C VAL A 335 -7.90 -12.97 9.05
N LEU A 336 -7.85 -14.21 9.56
CA LEU A 336 -6.95 -14.58 10.67
C LEU A 336 -5.47 -14.44 10.24
N THR A 337 -5.13 -14.91 9.04
CA THR A 337 -3.77 -14.74 8.46
C THR A 337 -3.38 -13.27 8.25
N SER A 338 -4.35 -12.43 7.89
CA SER A 338 -4.13 -10.98 7.68
C SER A 338 -3.89 -10.24 9.00
N THR A 339 -4.59 -10.64 10.06
CA THR A 339 -4.54 -9.98 11.38
C THR A 339 -3.48 -10.56 12.32
N SER A 340 -2.94 -11.74 12.01
CA SER A 340 -1.80 -12.36 12.71
C SER A 340 -0.49 -11.62 12.37
N PRO A 341 0.13 -10.93 13.36
CA PRO A 341 1.40 -10.26 13.15
C PRO A 341 2.56 -11.26 13.20
N ASN A 342 3.54 -11.09 12.31
CA ASN A 342 4.82 -11.81 12.31
C ASN A 342 4.78 -13.34 12.11
N ARG A 343 3.61 -13.98 12.17
CA ARG A 343 3.44 -15.42 11.93
C ARG A 343 2.28 -15.72 10.99
N ILE A 344 2.44 -16.73 10.15
CA ILE A 344 1.41 -17.23 9.24
C ILE A 344 0.88 -18.55 9.82
N PRO A 345 -0.40 -18.65 10.18
CA PRO A 345 -0.98 -19.90 10.64
C PRO A 345 -1.10 -20.89 9.47
N GLY A 346 -0.58 -22.11 9.65
CA GLY A 346 -0.93 -23.25 8.81
C GLY A 346 -2.26 -23.81 9.28
N PHE A 347 -3.17 -24.14 8.36
CA PHE A 347 -4.52 -24.62 8.72
C PHE A 347 -4.69 -26.09 8.39
N MET A 348 -5.54 -26.78 9.14
CA MET A 348 -6.05 -28.09 8.74
C MET A 348 -7.19 -27.89 7.74
N ILE A 349 -6.96 -28.26 6.47
CA ILE A 349 -7.90 -27.99 5.36
C ILE A 349 -8.39 -29.28 4.72
N ALA A 350 -9.61 -29.28 4.18
CA ALA A 350 -10.11 -30.43 3.45
C ALA A 350 -9.22 -30.73 2.22
N ILE A 351 -8.88 -32.00 2.01
CA ILE A 351 -7.92 -32.46 0.98
C ILE A 351 -8.28 -31.99 -0.44
N GLU A 352 -9.56 -31.74 -0.70
CA GLU A 352 -10.09 -31.23 -1.96
C GLU A 352 -9.51 -29.86 -2.29
N PHE A 353 -9.34 -28.98 -1.29
CA PHE A 353 -8.71 -27.67 -1.49
C PHE A 353 -7.23 -27.81 -1.85
N ALA A 354 -6.53 -28.80 -1.28
CA ALA A 354 -5.13 -29.05 -1.62
C ALA A 354 -4.92 -29.51 -3.07
N LYS A 355 -5.97 -30.02 -3.73
CA LYS A 355 -5.94 -30.50 -5.12
C LYS A 355 -6.30 -29.44 -6.17
N ILE A 356 -6.84 -28.29 -5.75
CA ILE A 356 -7.22 -27.22 -6.69
C ILE A 356 -5.95 -26.65 -7.37
N PRO A 357 -5.87 -26.64 -8.72
CA PRO A 357 -4.77 -26.03 -9.45
C PRO A 357 -4.56 -24.58 -9.03
N PHE A 358 -3.31 -24.11 -9.00
CA PHE A 358 -2.88 -22.80 -8.48
C PHE A 358 -3.03 -22.59 -6.96
N PHE A 359 -4.11 -23.06 -6.34
CA PHE A 359 -4.29 -22.97 -4.88
C PHE A 359 -3.38 -23.93 -4.12
N SER A 360 -3.04 -25.08 -4.72
CA SER A 360 -2.13 -26.07 -4.12
C SER A 360 -0.74 -25.51 -3.78
N SER A 361 -0.23 -24.56 -4.56
CA SER A 361 1.05 -23.89 -4.28
C SER A 361 0.97 -22.99 -3.06
N LEU A 362 -0.16 -22.30 -2.87
CA LEU A 362 -0.42 -21.51 -1.67
C LEU A 362 -0.53 -22.41 -0.44
N VAL A 363 -1.34 -23.47 -0.52
CA VAL A 363 -1.53 -24.48 0.53
C VAL A 363 -0.20 -25.07 1.01
N ARG A 364 0.69 -25.43 0.07
CA ARG A 364 2.04 -25.89 0.41
C ARG A 364 2.91 -24.81 1.03
N ALA A 365 2.84 -23.58 0.50
CA ALA A 365 3.64 -22.46 0.99
C ALA A 365 3.28 -22.05 2.43
N ILE A 366 2.00 -22.10 2.80
CA ILE A 366 1.54 -21.82 4.17
C ILE A 366 1.55 -23.07 5.07
N GLU A 367 2.06 -24.20 4.55
CA GLU A 367 2.18 -25.47 5.27
C GLU A 367 0.85 -25.96 5.86
N CYS A 368 -0.23 -25.81 5.08
CA CYS A 368 -1.53 -26.35 5.43
C CYS A 368 -1.49 -27.88 5.46
N ILE A 369 -2.25 -28.47 6.39
CA ILE A 369 -2.32 -29.90 6.64
C ILE A 369 -3.61 -30.43 6.02
N PRO A 370 -3.55 -31.22 4.93
CA PRO A 370 -4.75 -31.78 4.33
C PRO A 370 -5.40 -32.82 5.26
N VAL A 371 -6.72 -32.77 5.37
CA VAL A 371 -7.52 -33.70 6.18
C VAL A 371 -8.69 -34.27 5.38
N THR A 372 -9.04 -35.51 5.67
CA THR A 372 -10.28 -36.12 5.16
C THR A 372 -11.48 -35.66 5.98
N ARG A 373 -12.66 -35.54 5.35
CA ARG A 373 -13.89 -35.07 6.04
C ARG A 373 -14.34 -35.99 7.18
N SER A 374 -13.91 -37.25 7.18
CA SER A 374 -14.17 -38.20 8.27
C SER A 374 -13.48 -37.81 9.58
N GLY A 375 -12.42 -36.98 9.52
CA GLY A 375 -11.75 -36.42 10.70
C GLY A 375 -10.99 -37.44 11.57
N GLN A 376 -10.90 -38.71 11.15
CA GLN A 376 -10.21 -39.79 11.87
C GLN A 376 -8.83 -40.13 11.28
N ASP A 377 -8.28 -39.24 10.46
CA ASP A 377 -7.00 -39.49 9.81
C ASP A 377 -5.84 -39.30 10.79
N THR A 378 -5.30 -40.42 11.28
CA THR A 378 -4.16 -40.44 12.21
C THR A 378 -2.93 -39.75 11.61
N SER A 379 -2.78 -39.74 10.28
CA SER A 379 -1.65 -39.09 9.62
C SER A 379 -1.71 -37.56 9.77
N SER A 380 -2.90 -36.98 9.66
CA SER A 380 -3.11 -35.54 9.82
C SER A 380 -2.84 -35.05 11.25
N VAL A 381 -3.21 -35.85 12.25
CA VAL A 381 -2.92 -35.56 13.66
C VAL A 381 -1.42 -35.59 13.91
N LYS A 382 -0.71 -36.60 13.39
CA LYS A 382 0.75 -36.67 13.49
C LYS A 382 1.42 -35.49 12.81
N ALA A 383 0.93 -35.07 11.63
CA ALA A 383 1.44 -33.91 10.93
C ALA A 383 1.22 -32.61 11.73
N ALA A 384 0.05 -32.44 12.37
CA ALA A 384 -0.25 -31.27 13.21
C ALA A 384 0.63 -31.21 14.46
N LEU A 385 0.87 -32.35 15.12
CA LEU A 385 1.78 -32.42 16.25
C LEU A 385 3.23 -32.09 15.85
N ARG A 386 3.70 -32.63 14.71
CA ARG A 386 5.02 -32.28 14.16
C ARG A 386 5.14 -30.80 13.81
N HIS A 387 4.11 -30.22 13.19
CA HIS A 387 4.06 -28.78 12.88
C HIS A 387 4.24 -27.92 14.14
N LEU A 388 3.57 -28.29 15.24
CA LEU A 388 3.72 -27.63 16.53
C LEU A 388 5.12 -27.85 17.13
N GLN A 389 5.66 -29.07 17.06
CA GLN A 389 7.01 -29.40 17.52
C GLN A 389 8.11 -28.63 16.77
N ASP A 390 7.92 -28.40 15.46
CA ASP A 390 8.80 -27.59 14.61
C ASP A 390 8.73 -26.09 14.94
N GLY A 391 7.99 -25.71 15.98
CA GLY A 391 7.88 -24.33 16.43
C GLY A 391 6.94 -23.49 15.58
N LYS A 392 5.97 -24.09 14.87
CA LYS A 392 5.09 -23.40 13.91
C LYS A 392 3.71 -23.09 14.50
N LEU A 393 2.99 -22.18 13.85
CA LEU A 393 1.66 -21.74 14.26
C LEU A 393 0.60 -22.57 13.54
N LEU A 394 -0.28 -23.22 14.30
CA LEU A 394 -1.41 -23.99 13.77
C LEU A 394 -2.72 -23.21 13.97
N GLY A 395 -3.46 -22.95 12.90
CA GLY A 395 -4.79 -22.37 12.93
C GLY A 395 -5.86 -23.44 12.92
N LEU A 396 -6.79 -23.39 13.88
CA LEU A 396 -7.88 -24.35 14.02
C LEU A 396 -9.24 -23.65 14.16
N PHE A 397 -10.26 -24.34 13.65
CA PHE A 397 -11.66 -23.95 13.76
C PHE A 397 -12.42 -25.10 14.46
N PRO A 398 -12.83 -24.96 15.73
CA PRO A 398 -13.36 -26.04 16.54
C PRO A 398 -14.68 -26.61 16.01
N GLN A 399 -15.40 -25.86 15.17
CA GLN A 399 -16.63 -26.30 14.51
C GLN A 399 -16.38 -27.39 13.44
N GLY A 400 -15.15 -27.47 12.89
CA GLY A 400 -14.77 -28.42 11.83
C GLY A 400 -15.43 -28.16 10.47
N GLY A 401 -16.10 -27.03 10.29
CA GLY A 401 -16.74 -26.57 9.06
C GLY A 401 -17.45 -25.24 9.29
N VAL A 402 -17.76 -24.53 8.19
CA VAL A 402 -18.61 -23.34 8.25
C VAL A 402 -20.05 -23.79 8.44
N ARG A 403 -20.75 -23.22 9.41
CA ARG A 403 -22.16 -23.53 9.70
C ARG A 403 -23.04 -22.31 9.52
N ALA A 404 -24.31 -22.55 9.18
CA ALA A 404 -25.29 -21.49 9.14
C ALA A 404 -25.57 -20.94 10.55
N PRO A 405 -25.98 -19.66 10.70
CA PRO A 405 -26.15 -19.02 12.01
C PRO A 405 -27.16 -19.71 12.95
N ASP A 406 -28.09 -20.47 12.40
CA ASP A 406 -29.17 -21.20 13.06
C ASP A 406 -28.79 -22.65 13.42
N GLU A 407 -27.64 -23.15 12.95
CA GLU A 407 -27.16 -24.47 13.31
C GLU A 407 -26.45 -24.49 14.67
N ALA A 408 -26.73 -25.51 15.48
CA ALA A 408 -26.04 -25.71 16.75
C ALA A 408 -24.52 -25.84 16.55
N ILE A 409 -23.76 -25.09 17.36
CA ILE A 409 -22.30 -25.13 17.35
C ILE A 409 -21.86 -26.46 17.98
N LYS A 410 -21.45 -27.42 17.15
CA LYS A 410 -20.82 -28.65 17.61
C LYS A 410 -19.30 -28.47 17.67
N VAL A 411 -18.75 -28.45 18.88
CA VAL A 411 -17.30 -28.42 19.10
C VAL A 411 -16.74 -29.82 18.87
N ARG A 412 -15.66 -29.94 18.09
CA ARG A 412 -14.93 -31.19 17.88
C ARG A 412 -13.80 -31.34 18.91
N ASP A 413 -13.65 -32.54 19.46
CA ASP A 413 -12.62 -32.91 20.45
C ASP A 413 -11.18 -32.73 19.95
N GLY A 414 -10.98 -32.62 18.62
CA GLY A 414 -9.67 -32.58 17.99
C GLY A 414 -8.79 -31.41 18.43
N VAL A 415 -9.38 -30.27 18.77
CA VAL A 415 -8.64 -29.08 19.25
C VAL A 415 -8.05 -29.36 20.63
N GLY A 416 -8.85 -29.87 21.57
CA GLY A 416 -8.39 -30.25 22.90
C GLY A 416 -7.34 -31.38 22.86
N MET A 417 -7.52 -32.37 21.98
CA MET A 417 -6.52 -33.42 21.76
C MET A 417 -5.17 -32.85 21.32
N LEU A 418 -5.15 -31.95 20.33
CA LEU A 418 -3.91 -31.34 19.84
C LEU A 418 -3.27 -30.45 20.90
N ALA A 419 -4.06 -29.67 21.63
CA ALA A 419 -3.58 -28.82 22.70
C ALA A 419 -2.90 -29.63 23.81
N LEU A 420 -3.57 -30.65 24.35
CA LEU A 420 -3.05 -31.46 25.44
C LEU A 420 -1.84 -32.31 25.04
N ARG A 421 -1.85 -32.92 23.85
CA ARG A 421 -0.72 -33.74 23.39
C ARG A 421 0.52 -32.95 23.00
N SER A 422 0.34 -31.72 22.51
CA SER A 422 1.48 -30.87 22.10
C SER A 422 2.05 -30.06 23.28
N GLY A 423 1.22 -29.73 24.27
CA GLY A 423 1.58 -28.77 25.32
C GLY A 423 1.75 -27.33 24.79
N ALA A 424 1.35 -27.07 23.53
CA ALA A 424 1.51 -25.76 22.92
C ALA A 424 0.48 -24.76 23.52
N PRO A 425 0.86 -23.48 23.72
CA PRO A 425 -0.08 -22.43 24.12
C PRO A 425 -1.23 -22.31 23.11
N VAL A 426 -2.46 -22.23 23.64
CA VAL A 426 -3.69 -22.09 22.85
C VAL A 426 -4.20 -20.66 22.96
N ILE A 427 -4.18 -19.94 21.85
CA ILE A 427 -4.60 -18.54 21.75
C ILE A 427 -6.02 -18.48 21.18
N PRO A 428 -7.03 -18.10 21.96
CA PRO A 428 -8.39 -17.94 21.47
C PRO A 428 -8.49 -16.64 20.64
N ALA A 429 -9.24 -16.69 19.55
CA ALA A 429 -9.56 -15.54 18.74
C ALA A 429 -11.04 -15.52 18.37
N TYR A 430 -11.62 -14.33 18.27
CA TYR A 430 -13.00 -14.15 17.82
C TYR A 430 -13.04 -13.29 16.57
N ILE A 431 -13.69 -13.82 15.53
CA ILE A 431 -13.90 -13.20 14.23
C ILE A 431 -15.35 -12.74 14.14
N ASP A 432 -15.53 -11.43 14.03
CA ASP A 432 -16.83 -10.76 13.97
C ASP A 432 -16.99 -9.96 12.67
N GLY A 433 -18.22 -9.59 12.31
CA GLY A 433 -18.52 -8.67 11.22
C GLY A 433 -18.43 -9.26 9.82
N ILE A 434 -18.35 -10.59 9.70
CA ILE A 434 -18.41 -11.34 8.43
C ILE A 434 -19.77 -12.04 8.33
N LYS A 435 -20.48 -11.81 7.22
CA LYS A 435 -21.77 -12.47 6.95
C LYS A 435 -21.55 -13.89 6.45
N TYR A 436 -22.38 -14.81 6.94
CA TYR A 436 -22.49 -16.15 6.38
C TYR A 436 -23.07 -16.08 4.96
N TYR A 437 -22.53 -16.91 4.07
CA TYR A 437 -23.08 -17.16 2.74
C TYR A 437 -22.99 -18.65 2.44
N ASP A 438 -24.06 -19.20 1.87
CA ASP A 438 -24.08 -20.56 1.32
C ASP A 438 -23.37 -20.62 -0.05
N SER A 439 -22.10 -20.21 -0.07
CA SER A 439 -21.23 -20.21 -1.25
C SER A 439 -19.78 -20.00 -0.83
N THR A 440 -18.86 -20.75 -1.44
CA THR A 440 -17.42 -20.59 -1.19
C THR A 440 -16.87 -19.27 -1.71
N VAL A 441 -17.44 -18.73 -2.80
CA VAL A 441 -16.88 -17.56 -3.52
C VAL A 441 -17.55 -16.25 -3.10
N LYS A 442 -18.86 -16.26 -2.82
CA LYS A 442 -19.64 -15.06 -2.48
C LYS A 442 -19.06 -14.25 -1.29
N PRO A 443 -18.52 -14.86 -0.22
CA PRO A 443 -17.85 -14.13 0.85
C PRO A 443 -16.68 -13.26 0.37
N PHE A 444 -15.93 -13.72 -0.64
CA PHE A 444 -14.80 -12.99 -1.21
C PHE A 444 -15.21 -11.82 -2.10
N LEU A 445 -16.45 -11.80 -2.61
CA LEU A 445 -16.96 -10.74 -3.49
C LEU A 445 -17.81 -9.71 -2.75
N THR A 446 -18.08 -9.94 -1.47
CA THR A 446 -18.96 -9.11 -0.66
C THR A 446 -18.15 -8.27 0.33
N ARG A 447 -18.64 -7.06 0.63
CA ARG A 447 -18.00 -6.19 1.60
C ARG A 447 -18.41 -6.59 3.02
N HIS A 448 -17.43 -6.67 3.90
CA HIS A 448 -17.62 -6.98 5.33
C HIS A 448 -16.93 -5.93 6.21
N LYS A 449 -17.11 -6.04 7.52
CA LYS A 449 -16.41 -5.24 8.53
C LYS A 449 -15.70 -6.15 9.52
N ALA A 450 -14.86 -7.06 9.01
CA ALA A 450 -14.21 -8.10 9.78
C ALA A 450 -13.35 -7.53 10.92
N VAL A 451 -13.63 -7.97 12.14
CA VAL A 451 -12.84 -7.64 13.34
C VAL A 451 -12.33 -8.94 13.95
N VAL A 452 -11.04 -8.97 14.27
CA VAL A 452 -10.43 -10.08 15.02
C VAL A 452 -9.96 -9.58 16.36
N ARG A 453 -10.40 -10.26 17.43
CA ARG A 453 -9.93 -10.07 18.81
C ARG A 453 -9.16 -11.30 19.23
N TYR A 454 -7.97 -11.11 19.80
CA TYR A 454 -7.16 -12.18 20.37
C TYR A 454 -7.26 -12.11 21.89
N GLY A 455 -7.49 -13.26 22.54
CA GLY A 455 -7.51 -13.37 24.00
C GLY A 455 -6.20 -13.90 24.56
N GLU A 456 -6.09 -13.91 25.89
CA GLU A 456 -4.94 -14.52 26.57
C GLU A 456 -4.90 -16.05 26.35
N PRO A 457 -3.71 -16.68 26.44
CA PRO A 457 -3.59 -18.13 26.33
C PRO A 457 -4.54 -18.86 27.29
N VAL A 458 -5.27 -19.85 26.79
CA VAL A 458 -6.20 -20.65 27.62
C VAL A 458 -5.39 -21.50 28.59
N ASP A 459 -5.67 -21.37 29.88
CA ASP A 459 -5.07 -22.21 30.90
C ASP A 459 -5.68 -23.62 30.86
N LEU A 460 -4.86 -24.60 30.45
CA LEU A 460 -5.21 -26.02 30.39
C LEU A 460 -4.46 -26.85 31.46
N SER A 461 -3.90 -26.20 32.48
CA SER A 461 -3.11 -26.85 33.53
C SER A 461 -3.89 -27.95 34.29
N GLU A 462 -5.21 -27.80 34.44
CA GLU A 462 -6.09 -28.79 35.07
C GLU A 462 -6.13 -30.15 34.37
N PHE A 463 -5.77 -30.19 33.07
CA PHE A 463 -5.78 -31.41 32.25
C PHE A 463 -4.39 -32.05 32.12
N LYS A 464 -3.38 -31.52 32.83
CA LYS A 464 -2.01 -32.05 32.80
C LYS A 464 -1.97 -33.49 33.31
N GLY A 465 -1.27 -34.38 32.61
CA GLY A 465 -1.23 -35.81 32.90
C GLY A 465 -2.41 -36.62 32.32
N ARG A 466 -3.38 -35.96 31.67
CA ARG A 466 -4.53 -36.59 30.99
C ARG A 466 -4.41 -36.50 29.46
N GLU A 467 -3.20 -36.49 28.91
CA GLU A 467 -2.93 -36.27 27.48
C GLU A 467 -3.43 -37.39 26.57
N LYS A 468 -3.85 -38.53 27.13
CA LYS A 468 -4.43 -39.68 26.40
C LYS A 468 -5.93 -39.90 26.70
N ASP A 469 -6.54 -39.04 27.50
CA ASP A 469 -7.91 -39.17 27.96
C ASP A 469 -8.89 -38.43 27.02
N ARG A 470 -9.88 -39.16 26.51
CA ARG A 470 -10.88 -38.63 25.59
C ARG A 470 -11.85 -37.66 26.25
N GLU A 471 -12.16 -37.86 27.53
CA GLU A 471 -13.00 -36.92 28.28
C GLU A 471 -12.28 -35.60 28.50
N ALA A 472 -10.97 -35.66 28.79
CA ALA A 472 -10.13 -34.47 28.89
C ALA A 472 -10.06 -33.70 27.57
N TYR A 473 -10.01 -34.37 26.41
CA TYR A 473 -10.06 -33.68 25.11
C TYR A 473 -11.35 -32.90 24.91
N LYS A 474 -12.48 -33.49 25.30
CA LYS A 474 -13.79 -32.86 25.17
C LYS A 474 -13.89 -31.65 26.10
N ALA A 475 -13.58 -31.81 27.38
CA ALA A 475 -13.59 -30.73 28.37
C ALA A 475 -12.63 -29.58 28.00
N ALA A 476 -11.42 -29.90 27.55
CA ALA A 476 -10.47 -28.89 27.07
C ALA A 476 -11.00 -28.15 25.83
N SER A 477 -11.66 -28.84 24.90
CA SER A 477 -12.25 -28.21 23.71
C SER A 477 -13.41 -27.28 24.07
N GLU A 478 -14.24 -27.66 25.04
CA GLU A 478 -15.34 -26.84 25.57
C GLU A 478 -14.78 -25.57 26.24
N LYS A 479 -13.77 -25.70 27.11
CA LYS A 479 -13.10 -24.56 27.76
C LYS A 479 -12.48 -23.59 26.75
N ILE A 480 -11.86 -24.12 25.68
CA ILE A 480 -11.32 -23.29 24.59
C ILE A 480 -12.46 -22.54 23.86
N MET A 481 -13.59 -23.20 23.63
CA MET A 481 -14.74 -22.57 22.98
C MET A 481 -15.36 -21.47 23.86
N GLU A 482 -15.45 -21.69 25.17
CA GLU A 482 -15.90 -20.67 26.13
C GLU A 482 -14.98 -19.44 26.09
N ALA A 483 -13.66 -19.65 26.05
CA ALA A 483 -12.69 -18.56 25.93
C ALA A 483 -12.85 -17.77 24.61
N ILE A 484 -13.19 -18.45 23.50
CA ILE A 484 -13.51 -17.78 22.23
C ILE A 484 -14.79 -16.95 22.36
N MET A 485 -15.83 -17.50 22.98
CA MET A 485 -17.12 -16.82 23.12
C MET A 485 -17.06 -15.64 24.11
N ALA A 486 -16.18 -15.69 25.10
CA ALA A 486 -15.92 -14.56 26.01
C ALA A 486 -15.34 -13.34 25.30
N LEU A 487 -14.73 -13.51 24.12
CA LEU A 487 -14.23 -12.41 23.27
C LEU A 487 -15.30 -11.80 22.34
N LYS A 488 -16.52 -12.36 22.35
CA LYS A 488 -17.65 -11.80 21.61
C LYS A 488 -17.96 -10.41 22.17
N PRO A 489 -18.15 -9.39 21.33
CA PRO A 489 -18.45 -8.05 21.83
C PRO A 489 -19.81 -8.07 22.52
N THR A 490 -19.87 -7.46 23.70
CA THR A 490 -21.13 -7.15 24.38
C THR A 490 -21.87 -6.12 23.52
N GLN A 491 -23.13 -6.41 23.18
CA GLN A 491 -23.96 -5.54 22.34
C GLN A 491 -24.31 -4.23 23.04
#